data_AF-A0A1R1LY06-F1
#
_entry.id   AF-A0A1R1LY06-F1
#
_cell.length_a   1.000
_cell.length_b   1.000
_cell.length_c   1.000
_cell.angle_alpha   90.00
_cell.angle_beta   90.00
_cell.angle_gamma   90.00
#
_symmetry.space_group_name_H-M   'P 1'
#
loop_
_entity.id
_entity.type
_entity.pdbx_description
1 polymer ?
#
loop_
_entity_poly.entity_id
_entity_poly.type
_entity_poly.pdbx_seq_one_letter_code
_entity_poly.pdbx_strand_id
1 'polypeptide(L)'
;MHVSEVWRRSSRFLRVRSRVGLARTRKSVVPAVQMTICGVGGYAFAELVLGHQGPIFAATAGLVSLGFSREPRVRRVLEVGVGCTLGILVGELLILVLGHGLWQAAIILFVSIMLARFLDRGVVFTTQLGLQSLLVVLLPVPQSGPFTRSIDAVVGGVIALLITMVVPRDPRTEPRAELSALLREQAQILRESASAVEDTDATGAWHALVRARGTQSTIDAMRVTLSGSTEIASLAPAYRRHRDELAGLGDALSAVDLALRNSRVFVRRLASVLNNAALSESGAESIVAVLRDLGDAVDSLAAAVGERRSDGRDRLIRRARYELGDVATRMHPRLLHIQHLEGETLVVLLRPLIVDLLESTGLSHEDARDFLPDLD
;
A
#
# COMPACT_ATOMS: atom_id res chain seq x y z
N MET A 1 -42.60 -18.03 -3.38
CA MET A 1 -41.33 -18.02 -4.13
C MET A 1 -40.27 -17.04 -3.61
N HIS A 2 -40.60 -16.00 -2.82
CA HIS A 2 -39.63 -15.00 -2.37
C HIS A 2 -38.68 -15.40 -1.21
N VAL A 3 -39.04 -16.37 -0.36
CA VAL A 3 -38.21 -16.72 0.81
C VAL A 3 -36.94 -17.48 0.43
N SER A 4 -36.97 -18.28 -0.64
CA SER A 4 -35.83 -19.11 -1.08
C SER A 4 -34.76 -18.31 -1.85
N GLU A 5 -35.08 -17.10 -2.30
CA GLU A 5 -34.17 -16.18 -2.98
C GLU A 5 -33.36 -15.34 -1.99
N VAL A 6 -34.00 -14.86 -0.92
CA VAL A 6 -33.35 -14.14 0.18
C VAL A 6 -32.35 -15.05 0.91
N TRP A 7 -32.70 -16.32 1.15
CA TRP A 7 -31.81 -17.28 1.80
C TRP A 7 -30.61 -17.69 0.93
N ARG A 8 -30.79 -17.76 -0.40
CA ARG A 8 -29.70 -17.98 -1.36
C ARG A 8 -28.77 -16.77 -1.50
N ARG A 9 -29.29 -15.54 -1.36
CA ARG A 9 -28.47 -14.30 -1.31
C ARG A 9 -27.67 -14.21 -0.01
N SER A 10 -28.27 -14.48 1.15
CA SER A 10 -27.60 -14.44 2.45
C SER A 10 -26.52 -15.51 2.60
N SER A 11 -26.76 -16.73 2.11
CA SER A 11 -25.74 -17.80 2.13
C SER A 11 -24.56 -17.53 1.18
N ARG A 12 -24.78 -16.90 0.02
CA ARG A 12 -23.71 -16.41 -0.85
C ARG A 12 -22.92 -15.27 -0.20
N PHE A 13 -23.60 -14.31 0.43
CA PHE A 13 -22.95 -13.21 1.15
C PHE A 13 -22.10 -13.71 2.33
N LEU A 14 -22.61 -14.66 3.11
CA LEU A 14 -21.89 -15.31 4.20
C LEU A 14 -20.71 -16.14 3.71
N ARG A 15 -20.83 -16.86 2.60
CA ARG A 15 -19.71 -17.63 2.00
C ARG A 15 -18.62 -16.74 1.41
N VAL A 16 -18.98 -15.61 0.78
CA VAL A 16 -18.01 -14.64 0.27
C VAL A 16 -17.32 -13.96 1.45
N ARG A 17 -18.06 -13.52 2.47
CA ARG A 17 -17.50 -12.89 3.66
C ARG A 17 -16.65 -13.84 4.50
N SER A 18 -17.02 -15.12 4.59
CA SER A 18 -16.22 -16.13 5.29
C SER A 18 -14.95 -16.49 4.52
N ARG A 19 -14.99 -16.58 3.18
CA ARG A 19 -13.77 -16.75 2.35
C ARG A 19 -12.84 -15.55 2.45
N VAL A 20 -13.36 -14.33 2.40
CA VAL A 20 -12.59 -13.09 2.57
C VAL A 20 -12.02 -13.00 3.99
N GLY A 21 -12.80 -13.38 5.00
CA GLY A 21 -12.37 -13.47 6.39
C GLY A 21 -11.27 -14.50 6.59
N LEU A 22 -11.41 -15.70 6.01
CA LEU A 22 -10.43 -16.79 6.13
C LEU A 22 -9.11 -16.44 5.43
N ALA A 23 -9.17 -15.80 4.26
CA ALA A 23 -7.99 -15.29 3.57
C ALA A 23 -7.28 -14.22 4.40
N ARG A 24 -8.03 -13.34 5.08
CA ARG A 24 -7.48 -12.33 6.00
C ARG A 24 -6.83 -12.98 7.22
N THR A 25 -7.52 -13.90 7.89
CA THR A 25 -7.00 -14.62 9.06
C THR A 25 -5.70 -15.36 8.72
N ARG A 26 -5.66 -16.06 7.59
CA ARG A 26 -4.45 -16.78 7.14
C ARG A 26 -3.26 -15.84 6.91
N LYS A 27 -3.48 -14.65 6.35
CA LYS A 27 -2.43 -13.62 6.21
C LYS A 27 -2.01 -13.00 7.56
N SER A 28 -2.90 -13.05 8.56
CA SER A 28 -2.68 -12.49 9.90
C SER A 28 -2.08 -13.46 10.92
N VAL A 29 -1.91 -14.76 10.60
CA VAL A 29 -1.37 -15.75 11.55
C VAL A 29 0.02 -15.35 12.06
N VAL A 30 0.93 -15.00 11.15
CA VAL A 30 2.31 -14.63 11.53
C VAL A 30 2.35 -13.37 12.41
N PRO A 31 1.68 -12.24 12.04
CA PRO A 31 1.55 -11.10 12.94
C PRO A 31 0.88 -11.44 14.28
N ALA A 32 -0.15 -12.28 14.29
CA ALA A 32 -0.82 -12.68 15.53
C ALA A 32 0.13 -13.43 16.47
N VAL A 33 0.90 -14.39 15.94
CA VAL A 33 1.94 -15.11 16.72
C VAL A 33 2.99 -14.13 17.26
N GLN A 34 3.41 -13.14 16.46
CA GLN A 34 4.36 -12.11 16.90
C GLN A 34 3.79 -11.26 18.05
N MET A 35 2.54 -10.82 17.93
CA MET A 35 1.84 -10.07 18.97
C MET A 35 1.68 -10.89 20.25
N THR A 36 1.38 -12.19 20.12
CA THR A 36 1.30 -13.12 21.26
C THR A 36 2.66 -13.28 21.95
N ILE A 37 3.73 -13.54 21.19
CA ILE A 37 5.09 -13.65 21.73
C ILE A 37 5.51 -12.34 22.39
N CYS A 38 5.18 -11.19 21.81
CA CYS A 38 5.49 -9.89 22.37
C CYS A 38 4.75 -9.63 23.69
N GLY A 39 3.44 -9.84 23.71
CA GLY A 39 2.62 -9.57 24.90
C GLY A 39 2.96 -10.51 26.05
N VAL A 40 3.00 -11.82 25.77
CA VAL A 40 3.33 -12.84 26.78
C VAL A 40 4.81 -12.74 27.18
N GLY A 41 5.71 -12.52 26.23
CA GLY A 41 7.13 -12.35 26.50
C GLY A 41 7.43 -11.09 27.31
N GLY A 42 6.72 -9.98 27.04
CA GLY A 42 6.83 -8.75 27.82
C GLY A 42 6.35 -8.92 29.25
N TYR A 43 5.21 -9.58 29.43
CA TYR A 43 4.71 -9.95 30.75
C TYR A 43 5.72 -10.82 31.50
N ALA A 44 6.14 -11.93 30.88
CA ALA A 44 7.05 -12.89 31.51
C ALA A 44 8.42 -12.26 31.83
N PHE A 45 8.92 -11.36 30.99
CA PHE A 45 10.16 -10.64 31.26
C PHE A 45 10.03 -9.73 32.48
N ALA A 46 8.98 -8.92 32.56
CA ALA A 46 8.74 -8.06 33.71
C ALA A 46 8.50 -8.84 35.01
N GLU A 47 7.80 -9.98 34.93
CA GLU A 47 7.53 -10.83 36.09
C GLU A 47 8.79 -11.60 36.55
N LEU A 48 9.45 -12.32 35.64
CA LEU A 48 10.53 -13.24 35.99
C LEU A 48 11.89 -12.55 36.16
N VAL A 49 12.15 -11.47 35.42
CA VAL A 49 13.45 -10.78 35.43
C VAL A 49 13.43 -9.57 36.36
N LEU A 50 12.36 -8.79 36.34
CA LEU A 50 12.23 -7.58 37.18
C LEU A 50 11.49 -7.84 38.50
N GLY A 51 10.84 -9.01 38.65
CA GLY A 51 10.13 -9.37 39.88
C GLY A 51 8.82 -8.59 40.09
N HIS A 52 8.26 -8.00 39.03
CA HIS A 52 7.02 -7.23 39.13
C HIS A 52 5.80 -8.14 39.28
N GLN A 53 4.84 -7.76 40.12
CA GLN A 53 3.62 -8.54 40.32
C GLN A 53 2.51 -8.10 39.37
N GLY A 54 2.05 -9.02 38.51
CA GLY A 54 0.99 -8.77 37.54
C GLY A 54 1.28 -7.65 36.52
N PRO A 55 2.40 -7.70 35.76
CA PRO A 55 2.83 -6.63 34.84
C PRO A 55 1.99 -6.54 33.56
N ILE A 56 0.69 -6.26 33.70
CA ILE A 56 -0.27 -6.19 32.59
C ILE A 56 0.10 -5.11 31.57
N PHE A 57 0.75 -4.03 32.01
CA PHE A 57 1.15 -2.92 31.15
C PHE A 57 2.29 -3.29 30.20
N ALA A 58 3.17 -4.23 30.58
CA ALA A 58 4.18 -4.78 29.66
C ALA A 58 3.52 -5.58 28.54
N ALA A 59 2.50 -6.38 28.89
CA ALA A 59 1.73 -7.14 27.92
C ALA A 59 0.94 -6.25 26.97
N THR A 60 0.17 -5.30 27.50
CA THR A 60 -0.72 -4.45 26.70
C THR A 60 0.07 -3.44 25.87
N ALA A 61 1.11 -2.81 26.42
CA ALA A 61 1.97 -1.90 25.66
C ALA A 61 2.64 -2.63 24.48
N GLY A 62 3.19 -3.83 24.70
CA GLY A 62 3.79 -4.62 23.63
C GLY A 62 2.78 -5.04 22.55
N LEU A 63 1.60 -5.53 22.97
CA LEU A 63 0.53 -5.96 22.07
C LEU A 63 0.04 -4.81 21.18
N VAL A 64 -0.27 -3.67 21.79
CA VAL A 64 -0.82 -2.50 21.08
C VAL A 64 0.25 -1.88 20.18
N SER A 65 1.51 -1.81 20.65
CA SER A 65 2.62 -1.24 19.88
C SER A 65 2.85 -2.00 18.57
N LEU A 66 2.85 -3.34 18.60
CA LEU A 66 2.94 -4.13 17.37
C LEU A 66 1.70 -3.95 16.51
N GLY A 67 0.51 -4.20 17.08
CA GLY A 67 -0.79 -4.02 16.42
C GLY A 67 -0.94 -4.67 15.04
N PHE A 68 -2.12 -4.51 14.43
CA PHE A 68 -2.30 -4.75 12.99
C PHE A 68 -2.28 -3.41 12.27
N SER A 69 -1.09 -2.94 11.87
CA SER A 69 -0.96 -1.69 11.13
C SER A 69 -0.46 -1.87 9.71
N ARG A 70 -0.86 -0.92 8.86
CA ARG A 70 -0.28 -0.69 7.54
C ARG A 70 0.89 0.30 7.57
N GLU A 71 1.04 1.05 8.66
CA GLU A 71 2.16 1.99 8.84
C GLU A 71 3.48 1.24 9.06
N PRO A 72 4.62 1.92 8.85
CA PRO A 72 5.93 1.39 9.21
C PRO A 72 5.92 0.83 10.62
N ARG A 73 6.18 -0.47 10.75
CA ARG A 73 6.09 -1.17 12.05
C ARG A 73 6.91 -0.45 13.12
N VAL A 74 8.11 0.03 12.79
CA VAL A 74 9.01 0.71 13.76
C VAL A 74 8.44 2.04 14.23
N ARG A 75 8.10 2.95 13.32
CA ARG A 75 7.58 4.28 13.68
C ARG A 75 6.30 4.16 14.50
N ARG A 76 5.39 3.28 14.09
CA ARG A 76 4.18 3.02 14.87
C ARG A 76 4.48 2.41 16.23
N VAL A 77 5.36 1.41 16.32
CA VAL A 77 5.74 0.81 17.61
C VAL A 77 6.30 1.87 18.55
N LEU A 78 7.09 2.82 18.04
CA LEU A 78 7.59 3.95 18.82
C LEU A 78 6.48 4.93 19.23
N GLU A 79 5.68 5.40 18.27
CA GLU A 79 4.58 6.35 18.53
C GLU A 79 3.57 5.80 19.54
N VAL A 80 3.15 4.55 19.33
CA VAL A 80 2.22 3.85 20.21
C VAL A 80 2.87 3.49 21.54
N GLY A 81 4.11 3.00 21.54
CA GLY A 81 4.83 2.66 22.76
C GLY A 81 5.07 3.87 23.66
N VAL A 82 5.44 5.01 23.06
CA VAL A 82 5.55 6.30 23.76
C VAL A 82 4.19 6.77 24.26
N GLY A 83 3.15 6.71 23.44
CA GLY A 83 1.78 7.07 23.84
C GLY A 83 1.27 6.22 25.00
N CYS A 84 1.54 4.91 24.99
CA CYS A 84 1.18 4.02 26.09
C CYS A 84 1.96 4.37 27.37
N THR A 85 3.27 4.50 27.28
CA THR A 85 4.13 4.82 28.43
C THR A 85 3.74 6.16 29.05
N LEU A 86 3.51 7.18 28.21
CA LEU A 86 3.17 8.52 28.65
C LEU A 86 1.75 8.57 29.24
N GLY A 87 0.79 7.83 28.69
CA GLY A 87 -0.55 7.70 29.29
C GLY A 87 -0.53 7.06 30.67
N ILE A 88 0.31 6.04 30.86
CA ILE A 88 0.48 5.37 32.15
C ILE A 88 1.13 6.31 33.15
N LEU A 89 2.21 6.98 32.75
CA LEU A 89 2.93 7.94 33.58
C LEU A 89 2.04 9.11 34.02
N VAL A 90 1.27 9.68 33.09
CA VAL A 90 0.32 10.76 33.39
C VAL A 90 -0.77 10.26 34.34
N GLY A 91 -1.29 9.05 34.13
CA GLY A 91 -2.23 8.43 35.05
C GLY A 91 -1.66 8.27 36.46
N GLU A 92 -0.44 7.77 36.59
CA GLU A 92 0.23 7.59 37.89
C GLU A 92 0.48 8.94 38.59
N LEU A 93 0.98 9.94 37.88
CA LEU A 93 1.21 11.28 38.41
C LEU A 93 -0.08 11.96 38.90
N LEU A 94 -1.15 11.87 38.11
CA LEU A 94 -2.41 12.50 38.48
C LEU A 94 -3.08 11.78 39.65
N ILE A 95 -2.94 10.46 39.77
CA ILE A 95 -3.39 9.70 40.95
C ILE A 95 -2.62 10.11 42.20
N LEU A 96 -1.30 10.32 42.11
CA LEU A 96 -0.49 10.76 43.24
C LEU A 96 -0.95 12.13 43.79
N VAL A 97 -1.50 12.99 42.92
CA VAL A 97 -1.99 14.33 43.29
C VAL A 97 -3.46 14.33 43.71
N LEU A 98 -4.34 13.64 42.98
CA LEU A 98 -5.80 13.69 43.15
C LEU A 98 -6.35 12.59 44.06
N GLY A 99 -5.60 11.50 44.26
CA GLY A 99 -6.05 10.31 44.98
C GLY A 99 -6.95 9.38 44.14
N HIS A 100 -7.68 8.50 44.84
CA HIS A 100 -8.53 7.47 44.21
C HIS A 100 -10.02 7.81 44.32
N GLY A 101 -10.78 7.50 43.26
CA GLY A 101 -12.24 7.57 43.23
C GLY A 101 -12.81 7.83 41.84
N LEU A 102 -14.14 7.69 41.68
CA LEU A 102 -14.81 7.77 40.38
C LEU A 102 -14.77 9.16 39.76
N TRP A 103 -14.91 10.22 40.58
CA TRP A 103 -14.85 11.58 40.07
C TRP A 103 -13.41 11.99 39.73
N GLN A 104 -12.41 11.51 40.49
CA GLN A 104 -11.00 11.67 40.13
C GLN A 104 -10.70 10.96 38.80
N ALA A 105 -11.22 9.75 38.60
CA ALA A 105 -11.07 9.03 37.34
C ALA A 105 -11.61 9.81 36.13
N ALA A 106 -12.77 10.46 36.28
CA ALA A 106 -13.33 11.30 35.23
C ALA A 106 -12.42 12.48 34.89
N ILE A 107 -11.86 13.17 35.90
CA ILE A 107 -10.93 14.29 35.69
C ILE A 107 -9.63 13.81 35.05
N ILE A 108 -9.05 12.71 35.55
CA ILE A 108 -7.81 12.15 35.03
C ILE A 108 -7.96 11.77 33.56
N LEU A 109 -9.06 11.10 33.21
CA LEU A 109 -9.35 10.73 31.84
C LEU A 109 -9.52 11.96 30.94
N PHE A 110 -10.28 12.96 31.40
CA PHE A 110 -10.49 14.20 30.65
C PHE A 110 -9.16 14.93 30.38
N VAL A 111 -8.35 15.14 31.42
CA VAL A 111 -7.04 15.80 31.31
C VAL A 111 -6.10 15.02 30.39
N SER A 112 -6.09 13.68 30.50
CA SER A 112 -5.30 12.81 29.64
C SER A 112 -5.68 12.98 28.17
N ILE A 113 -6.97 12.95 27.84
CA ILE A 113 -7.44 13.11 26.45
C ILE A 113 -7.09 14.50 25.90
N MET A 114 -7.26 15.56 26.70
CA MET A 114 -6.90 16.92 26.31
C MET A 114 -5.39 17.07 26.08
N LEU A 115 -4.57 16.51 26.97
CA LEU A 115 -3.12 16.49 26.82
C LEU A 115 -2.71 15.72 25.57
N ALA A 116 -3.33 14.58 25.29
CA ALA A 116 -3.02 13.80 24.10
C ALA A 116 -3.35 14.56 22.81
N ARG A 117 -4.52 15.22 22.76
CA ARG A 117 -4.92 16.07 21.63
C ARG A 117 -4.04 17.30 21.44
N PHE A 118 -3.47 17.80 22.52
CA PHE A 118 -2.51 18.90 22.48
C PHE A 118 -1.15 18.46 21.90
N LEU A 119 -0.68 17.25 22.26
CA LEU A 119 0.61 16.73 21.81
C LEU A 119 0.58 16.18 20.38
N ASP A 120 -0.51 15.52 19.98
CA ASP A 120 -0.60 14.86 18.69
C ASP A 120 -2.01 14.94 18.07
N ARG A 121 -2.07 15.04 16.74
CA ARG A 121 -3.35 15.09 16.01
C ARG A 121 -3.92 13.69 15.72
N GLY A 122 -3.13 12.64 15.93
CA GLY A 122 -3.44 11.25 15.66
C GLY A 122 -4.48 10.66 16.62
N VAL A 123 -5.45 9.97 16.03
CA VAL A 123 -6.52 9.27 16.76
C VAL A 123 -5.95 8.13 17.60
N VAL A 124 -4.94 7.43 17.09
CA VAL A 124 -4.33 6.28 17.77
C VAL A 124 -3.62 6.74 19.04
N PHE A 125 -2.74 7.76 18.94
CA PHE A 125 -2.04 8.32 20.10
C PHE A 125 -3.01 8.79 21.18
N THR A 126 -4.05 9.56 20.79
CA THR A 126 -5.09 10.03 21.71
C THR A 126 -5.81 8.88 22.41
N THR A 127 -6.19 7.85 21.66
CA THR A 127 -6.93 6.70 22.19
C THR A 127 -6.07 5.89 23.16
N GLN A 128 -4.79 5.69 22.85
CA GLN A 128 -3.88 4.94 23.72
C GLN A 128 -3.55 5.68 24.99
N LEU A 129 -3.27 6.98 24.91
CA LEU A 129 -2.97 7.78 26.08
C LEU A 129 -4.15 7.78 27.07
N GLY A 130 -5.38 7.97 26.57
CA GLY A 130 -6.59 7.94 27.40
C GLY A 130 -6.96 6.56 27.94
N LEU A 131 -6.84 5.50 27.12
CA LEU A 131 -7.14 4.13 27.54
C LEU A 131 -6.18 3.67 28.64
N GLN A 132 -4.89 3.99 28.50
CA GLN A 132 -3.89 3.56 29.46
C GLN A 132 -3.98 4.34 30.77
N SER A 133 -4.24 5.65 30.74
CA SER A 133 -4.47 6.40 31.97
C SER A 133 -5.72 5.91 32.72
N LEU A 134 -6.79 5.55 31.99
CA LEU A 134 -7.99 4.95 32.58
C LEU A 134 -7.67 3.61 33.27
N LEU A 135 -6.90 2.73 32.62
CA LEU A 135 -6.49 1.44 33.20
C LEU A 135 -5.70 1.65 34.50
N VAL A 136 -4.80 2.63 34.54
CA VAL A 136 -4.03 2.95 35.75
C VAL A 136 -4.95 3.37 36.90
N VAL A 137 -5.98 4.17 36.63
CA VAL A 137 -6.93 4.62 37.68
C VAL A 137 -7.80 3.49 38.21
N LEU A 138 -8.23 2.58 37.34
CA LEU A 138 -9.14 1.50 37.71
C LEU A 138 -8.45 0.31 38.37
N LEU A 139 -7.14 0.12 38.13
CA LEU A 139 -6.39 -1.01 38.70
C LEU A 139 -5.85 -0.69 40.10
N PRO A 140 -5.87 -1.67 41.03
CA PRO A 140 -5.36 -1.50 42.38
C PRO A 140 -3.85 -1.22 42.39
N VAL A 141 -3.42 -0.36 43.33
CA VAL A 141 -2.02 0.09 43.43
C VAL A 141 -1.09 -1.10 43.60
N PRO A 142 -0.05 -1.25 42.76
CA PRO A 142 0.90 -2.34 42.87
C PRO A 142 1.72 -2.21 44.15
N GLN A 143 1.99 -3.35 44.81
CA GLN A 143 2.82 -3.39 46.02
C GLN A 143 4.29 -3.03 45.75
N SER A 144 4.71 -3.10 44.49
CA SER A 144 6.09 -2.86 44.02
C SER A 144 6.52 -1.37 44.05
N GLY A 145 5.61 -0.45 44.38
CA GLY A 145 5.90 0.99 44.47
C GLY A 145 5.42 1.80 43.25
N PRO A 146 5.50 3.14 43.34
CA PRO A 146 5.10 4.05 42.26
C PRO A 146 5.99 3.88 41.03
N PHE A 147 5.42 4.07 39.84
CA PHE A 147 6.09 3.98 38.53
C PHE A 147 6.43 2.57 38.02
N THR A 148 6.15 1.51 38.78
CA THR A 148 6.31 0.12 38.32
C THR A 148 5.56 -0.11 36.99
N ARG A 149 4.36 0.46 36.86
CA ARG A 149 3.52 0.33 35.66
C ARG A 149 4.10 1.06 34.46
N SER A 150 4.70 2.23 34.68
CA SER A 150 5.39 2.98 33.63
C SER A 150 6.61 2.21 33.12
N ILE A 151 7.38 1.58 34.03
CA ILE A 151 8.53 0.74 33.65
C ILE A 151 8.07 -0.48 32.85
N ASP A 152 6.99 -1.14 33.27
CA ASP A 152 6.37 -2.25 32.53
C ASP A 152 6.03 -1.85 31.09
N ALA A 153 5.44 -0.67 30.91
CA ALA A 153 5.09 -0.16 29.59
C ALA A 153 6.32 0.02 28.68
N VAL A 154 7.41 0.54 29.23
CA VAL A 154 8.69 0.69 28.53
C VAL A 154 9.22 -0.68 28.11
N VAL A 155 9.20 -1.67 29.02
CA VAL A 155 9.61 -3.05 28.73
C VAL A 155 8.80 -3.64 27.58
N GLY A 156 7.47 -3.49 27.62
CA GLY A 156 6.58 -3.93 26.54
C GLY A 156 6.92 -3.27 25.20
N GLY A 157 7.14 -1.96 25.20
CA GLY A 157 7.54 -1.20 24.01
C GLY A 157 8.90 -1.62 23.45
N VAL A 158 9.89 -1.86 24.32
CA VAL A 158 11.23 -2.33 23.93
C VAL A 158 11.15 -3.74 23.33
N ILE A 159 10.38 -4.66 23.91
CA ILE A 159 10.21 -6.01 23.38
C ILE A 159 9.48 -5.98 22.03
N ALA A 160 8.47 -5.11 21.86
CA ALA A 160 7.82 -4.89 20.58
C ALA A 160 8.81 -4.38 19.51
N LEU A 161 9.69 -3.45 19.90
CA LEU A 161 10.72 -2.92 19.02
C LEU A 161 11.75 -4.01 18.63
N LEU A 162 12.20 -4.81 19.59
CA LEU A 162 13.12 -5.93 19.36
C LEU A 162 12.50 -6.96 18.40
N ILE A 163 11.25 -7.38 18.64
CA ILE A 163 10.55 -8.30 17.74
C ILE A 163 10.42 -7.70 16.35
N THR A 164 10.11 -6.41 16.26
CA THR A 164 10.03 -5.70 14.97
C THR A 164 11.36 -5.68 14.22
N MET A 165 12.48 -5.54 14.94
CA MET A 165 13.82 -5.52 14.36
C MET A 165 14.32 -6.93 13.98
N VAL A 166 14.00 -7.95 14.78
CA VAL A 166 14.48 -9.33 14.61
C VAL A 166 13.68 -10.07 13.55
N VAL A 167 12.38 -9.84 13.47
CA VAL A 167 11.51 -10.53 12.51
C VAL A 167 11.88 -10.12 11.09
N PRO A 168 12.32 -11.06 10.24
CA PRO A 168 12.63 -10.72 8.88
C PRO A 168 11.34 -10.54 8.07
N ARG A 169 10.96 -9.30 7.75
CA ARG A 169 10.03 -9.04 6.65
C ARG A 169 10.75 -8.21 5.63
N ASP A 170 10.95 -8.83 4.46
CA ASP A 170 11.53 -8.14 3.31
C ASP A 170 10.63 -6.94 2.94
N PRO A 171 11.08 -5.70 3.15
CA PRO A 171 10.29 -4.49 2.92
C PRO A 171 9.91 -4.31 1.44
N ARG A 172 10.49 -5.10 0.53
CA ARG A 172 10.23 -5.03 -0.91
C ARG A 172 9.00 -5.84 -1.34
N THR A 173 8.57 -6.81 -0.54
CA THR A 173 7.60 -7.83 -1.00
C THR A 173 6.22 -7.24 -1.30
N GLU A 174 5.70 -6.42 -0.39
CA GLU A 174 4.39 -5.75 -0.56
C GLU A 174 4.44 -4.72 -1.70
N PRO A 175 5.39 -3.76 -1.73
CA PRO A 175 5.49 -2.79 -2.83
C PRO A 175 5.62 -3.44 -4.21
N ARG A 176 6.38 -4.53 -4.33
CA ARG A 176 6.48 -5.31 -5.58
C ARG A 176 5.15 -5.91 -6.01
N ALA A 177 4.48 -6.58 -5.08
CA ALA A 177 3.22 -7.25 -5.38
C ALA A 177 2.15 -6.24 -5.79
N GLU A 178 2.11 -5.08 -5.11
CA GLU A 178 1.21 -3.98 -5.43
C GLU A 178 1.53 -3.35 -6.79
N LEU A 179 2.80 -3.06 -7.10
CA LEU A 179 3.20 -2.50 -8.40
C LEU A 179 2.97 -3.48 -9.55
N SER A 180 3.29 -4.75 -9.35
CA SER A 180 2.98 -5.81 -10.31
C SER A 180 1.47 -5.94 -10.55
N ALA A 181 0.64 -5.79 -9.53
CA ALA A 181 -0.82 -5.79 -9.69
C ALA A 181 -1.32 -4.54 -10.43
N LEU A 182 -0.75 -3.36 -10.15
CA LEU A 182 -1.09 -2.11 -10.82
C LEU A 182 -0.76 -2.15 -12.32
N LEU A 183 0.41 -2.70 -12.68
CA LEU A 183 0.80 -2.90 -14.08
C LEU A 183 -0.14 -3.88 -14.79
N ARG A 184 -0.54 -5.00 -14.18
CA ARG A 184 -1.54 -5.90 -14.76
C ARG A 184 -2.88 -5.21 -14.99
N GLU A 185 -3.27 -4.32 -14.08
CA GLU A 185 -4.48 -3.51 -14.23
C GLU A 185 -4.36 -2.54 -15.42
N GLN A 186 -3.18 -1.94 -15.63
CA GLN A 186 -2.89 -1.13 -16.81
C GLN A 186 -2.93 -1.94 -18.11
N ALA A 187 -2.33 -3.12 -18.14
CA ALA A 187 -2.41 -4.04 -19.28
C ALA A 187 -3.86 -4.39 -19.63
N GLN A 188 -4.70 -4.59 -18.61
CA GLN A 188 -6.12 -4.86 -18.80
C GLN A 188 -6.89 -3.66 -19.37
N ILE A 189 -6.57 -2.43 -18.94
CA ILE A 189 -7.15 -1.20 -19.51
C ILE A 189 -6.81 -1.08 -21.00
N LEU A 190 -5.57 -1.38 -21.38
CA LEU A 190 -5.12 -1.36 -22.78
C LEU A 190 -5.85 -2.41 -23.62
N ARG A 191 -6.00 -3.64 -23.11
CA ARG A 191 -6.75 -4.70 -23.80
C ARG A 191 -8.24 -4.41 -23.93
N GLU A 192 -8.87 -3.87 -22.89
CA GLU A 192 -10.27 -3.42 -22.96
C GLU A 192 -10.45 -2.29 -23.97
N SER A 193 -9.46 -1.40 -24.07
CA SER A 193 -9.45 -0.37 -25.10
C SER A 193 -9.30 -0.96 -26.50
N ALA A 194 -8.49 -2.01 -26.68
CA ALA A 194 -8.36 -2.72 -27.94
C ALA A 194 -9.68 -3.38 -28.35
N SER A 195 -10.33 -4.12 -27.45
CA SER A 195 -11.65 -4.73 -27.70
C SER A 195 -12.71 -3.68 -28.04
N ALA A 196 -12.71 -2.53 -27.36
CA ALA A 196 -13.62 -1.43 -27.68
C ALA A 196 -13.42 -0.87 -29.10
N VAL A 197 -12.18 -0.83 -29.60
CA VAL A 197 -11.90 -0.41 -30.98
C VAL A 197 -12.35 -1.47 -31.98
N GLU A 198 -12.03 -2.74 -31.72
CA GLU A 198 -12.39 -3.88 -32.57
C GLU A 198 -13.91 -4.01 -32.74
N ASP A 199 -14.66 -3.86 -31.66
CA ASP A 199 -16.13 -3.96 -31.66
C ASP A 199 -16.83 -2.63 -32.00
N THR A 200 -16.08 -1.54 -32.23
CA THR A 200 -16.61 -0.17 -32.38
C THR A 200 -17.52 0.23 -31.20
N ASP A 201 -17.19 -0.22 -29.99
CA ASP A 201 -17.98 -0.02 -28.78
C ASP A 201 -17.48 1.16 -27.94
N ALA A 202 -18.10 2.33 -28.13
CA ALA A 202 -17.83 3.50 -27.31
C ALA A 202 -18.13 3.29 -25.81
N THR A 203 -19.10 2.43 -25.47
CA THR A 203 -19.44 2.11 -24.08
C THR A 203 -18.33 1.30 -23.41
N GLY A 204 -17.76 0.34 -24.14
CA GLY A 204 -16.56 -0.41 -23.75
C GLY A 204 -15.38 0.52 -23.43
N ALA A 205 -15.14 1.52 -24.26
CA ALA A 205 -14.10 2.53 -23.99
C ALA A 205 -14.39 3.37 -22.72
N TRP A 206 -15.65 3.69 -22.45
CA TRP A 206 -16.04 4.35 -21.19
C TRP A 206 -15.79 3.45 -19.96
N HIS A 207 -16.06 2.15 -20.06
CA HIS A 207 -15.74 1.20 -19.00
C HIS A 207 -14.24 1.14 -18.70
N ALA A 208 -13.40 1.09 -19.74
CA ALA A 208 -11.94 1.16 -19.60
C ALA A 208 -11.50 2.48 -18.94
N LEU A 209 -12.15 3.61 -19.23
CA LEU A 209 -11.85 4.90 -18.58
C LEU A 209 -12.20 4.91 -17.09
N VAL A 210 -13.35 4.35 -16.72
CA VAL A 210 -13.76 4.22 -15.32
C VAL A 210 -12.75 3.34 -14.56
N ARG A 211 -12.35 2.23 -15.17
CA ARG A 211 -11.31 1.33 -14.63
C ARG A 211 -9.99 2.07 -14.42
N ALA A 212 -9.52 2.81 -15.43
CA ALA A 212 -8.32 3.62 -15.35
C ALA A 212 -8.37 4.68 -14.24
N ARG A 213 -9.51 5.36 -14.05
CA ARG A 213 -9.69 6.33 -12.95
C ARG A 213 -9.69 5.67 -11.57
N GLY A 214 -10.19 4.44 -11.46
CA GLY A 214 -10.19 3.67 -10.22
C GLY A 214 -8.80 3.38 -9.65
N THR A 215 -7.76 3.41 -10.49
CA THR A 215 -6.37 3.13 -10.09
C THR A 215 -5.77 4.20 -9.15
N GLN A 216 -6.26 5.45 -9.16
CA GLN A 216 -5.66 6.56 -8.42
C GLN A 216 -5.56 6.26 -6.91
N SER A 217 -6.63 5.77 -6.30
CA SER A 217 -6.65 5.41 -4.88
C SER A 217 -5.63 4.32 -4.51
N THR A 218 -5.32 3.43 -5.46
CA THR A 218 -4.32 2.38 -5.29
C THR A 218 -2.91 2.98 -5.34
N ILE A 219 -2.65 3.88 -6.30
CA ILE A 219 -1.37 4.62 -6.40
C ILE A 219 -1.11 5.41 -5.11
N ASP A 220 -2.11 6.14 -4.62
CA ASP A 220 -1.98 6.96 -3.42
C ASP A 220 -1.66 6.09 -2.18
N ALA A 221 -2.32 4.95 -2.04
CA ALA A 221 -2.04 3.98 -0.98
C ALA A 221 -0.63 3.39 -1.11
N MET A 222 -0.20 3.04 -2.32
CA MET A 222 1.13 2.49 -2.60
C MET A 222 2.25 3.48 -2.27
N ARG A 223 2.07 4.77 -2.56
CA ARG A 223 3.04 5.82 -2.19
C ARG A 223 3.29 5.85 -0.68
N VAL A 224 2.24 5.69 0.12
CA VAL A 224 2.34 5.58 1.59
C VAL A 224 3.07 4.30 2.00
N THR A 225 2.71 3.15 1.42
CA THR A 225 3.37 1.85 1.70
C THR A 225 4.86 1.89 1.36
N LEU A 226 5.23 2.45 0.20
CA LEU A 226 6.60 2.53 -0.26
C LEU A 226 7.43 3.50 0.58
N SER A 227 6.92 4.70 0.87
CA SER A 227 7.57 5.65 1.79
C SER A 227 7.85 4.97 3.14
N GLY A 228 6.88 4.21 3.62
CA GLY A 228 7.03 3.46 4.85
C GLY A 228 8.07 2.34 4.81
N SER A 229 8.16 1.66 3.67
CA SER A 229 9.16 0.61 3.42
C SER A 229 10.57 1.18 3.34
N THR A 230 10.74 2.36 2.72
CA THR A 230 11.99 3.11 2.67
C THR A 230 12.45 3.59 4.04
N GLU A 231 11.51 4.07 4.87
CA GLU A 231 11.79 4.46 6.26
C GLU A 231 12.30 3.25 7.08
N ILE A 232 11.67 2.08 6.95
CA ILE A 232 12.13 0.84 7.60
C ILE A 232 13.54 0.47 7.14
N ALA A 233 13.80 0.47 5.83
CA ALA A 233 15.14 0.20 5.28
C ALA A 233 16.18 1.25 5.70
N SER A 234 15.72 2.44 6.10
CA SER A 234 16.58 3.49 6.63
C SER A 234 17.00 3.23 8.09
N LEU A 235 16.06 2.81 8.94
CA LEU A 235 16.26 2.64 10.38
C LEU A 235 16.88 1.28 10.77
N ALA A 236 16.58 0.22 10.02
CA ALA A 236 17.01 -1.13 10.37
C ALA A 236 18.33 -1.53 9.67
N PRO A 237 19.42 -1.82 10.42
CA PRO A 237 20.73 -2.16 9.84
C PRO A 237 20.69 -3.31 8.84
N ALA A 238 19.88 -4.33 9.11
CA ALA A 238 19.73 -5.52 8.27
C ALA A 238 19.19 -5.24 6.86
N TYR A 239 18.51 -4.10 6.65
CA TYR A 239 17.85 -3.76 5.39
C TYR A 239 18.47 -2.57 4.66
N ARG A 240 19.57 -2.00 5.16
CA ARG A 240 20.24 -0.87 4.49
C ARG A 240 20.67 -1.20 3.06
N ARG A 241 21.01 -2.46 2.78
CA ARG A 241 21.35 -2.97 1.45
C ARG A 241 20.21 -2.96 0.43
N HIS A 242 18.97 -2.77 0.86
CA HIS A 242 17.79 -2.79 -0.01
C HIS A 242 17.27 -1.38 -0.34
N ARG A 243 17.98 -0.32 0.08
CA ARG A 243 17.56 1.07 -0.14
C ARG A 243 17.51 1.40 -1.63
N ASP A 244 18.53 1.02 -2.40
CA ASP A 244 18.62 1.33 -3.83
C ASP A 244 17.49 0.65 -4.62
N GLU A 245 17.11 -0.55 -4.21
CA GLU A 245 16.03 -1.30 -4.84
C GLU A 245 14.64 -0.76 -4.48
N LEU A 246 14.47 -0.21 -3.27
CA LEU A 246 13.25 0.52 -2.90
C LEU A 246 13.16 1.88 -3.61
N ALA A 247 14.29 2.55 -3.82
CA ALA A 247 14.37 3.76 -4.63
C ALA A 247 13.95 3.46 -6.08
N GLY A 248 14.50 2.41 -6.69
CA GLY A 248 14.10 2.00 -8.04
C GLY A 248 12.62 1.60 -8.16
N LEU A 249 12.02 1.02 -7.11
CA LEU A 249 10.56 0.80 -7.09
C LEU A 249 9.77 2.12 -7.02
N GLY A 250 10.32 3.15 -6.37
CA GLY A 250 9.72 4.48 -6.31
C GLY A 250 9.79 5.23 -7.63
N ASP A 251 10.92 5.11 -8.32
CA ASP A 251 11.10 5.66 -9.67
C ASP A 251 10.13 4.97 -10.64
N ALA A 252 10.07 3.63 -10.61
CA ALA A 252 9.12 2.86 -11.42
C ALA A 252 7.65 3.20 -11.10
N LEU A 253 7.27 3.38 -9.83
CA LEU A 253 5.91 3.80 -9.47
C LEU A 253 5.58 5.20 -9.99
N SER A 254 6.55 6.11 -9.99
CA SER A 254 6.36 7.48 -10.49
C SER A 254 6.13 7.47 -12.00
N ALA A 255 6.93 6.70 -12.73
CA ALA A 255 6.76 6.50 -14.18
C ALA A 255 5.41 5.81 -14.50
N VAL A 256 5.01 4.79 -13.75
CA VAL A 256 3.70 4.11 -13.93
C VAL A 256 2.52 5.04 -13.63
N ASP A 257 2.61 5.96 -12.65
CA ASP A 257 1.57 6.98 -12.42
C ASP A 257 1.42 7.89 -13.65
N LEU A 258 2.53 8.35 -14.24
CA LEU A 258 2.51 9.13 -15.48
C LEU A 258 1.88 8.33 -16.63
N ALA A 259 2.29 7.07 -16.82
CA ALA A 259 1.73 6.20 -17.85
C ALA A 259 0.20 6.04 -17.67
N LEU A 260 -0.29 5.84 -16.45
CA LEU A 260 -1.73 5.73 -16.14
C LEU A 260 -2.48 7.05 -16.30
N ARG A 261 -1.83 8.21 -16.07
CA ARG A 261 -2.39 9.53 -16.44
C ARG A 261 -2.59 9.61 -17.94
N ASN A 262 -1.58 9.24 -18.72
CA ASN A 262 -1.65 9.23 -20.17
C ASN A 262 -2.69 8.22 -20.68
N SER A 263 -2.81 7.03 -20.07
CA SER A 263 -3.87 6.07 -20.38
C SER A 263 -5.26 6.68 -20.20
N ARG A 264 -5.51 7.43 -19.13
CA ARG A 264 -6.82 8.10 -18.91
C ARG A 264 -7.15 9.12 -19.99
N VAL A 265 -6.16 9.90 -20.42
CA VAL A 265 -6.34 10.90 -21.49
C VAL A 265 -6.60 10.19 -22.82
N PHE A 266 -5.79 9.18 -23.14
CA PHE A 266 -5.95 8.35 -24.35
C PHE A 266 -7.34 7.71 -24.41
N VAL A 267 -7.75 6.96 -23.38
CA VAL A 267 -9.04 6.24 -23.38
C VAL A 267 -10.23 7.20 -23.45
N ARG A 268 -10.14 8.37 -22.80
CA ARG A 268 -11.17 9.42 -22.93
C ARG A 268 -11.28 9.90 -24.38
N ARG A 269 -10.16 10.12 -25.06
CA ARG A 269 -10.16 10.53 -26.46
C ARG A 269 -10.68 9.41 -27.37
N LEU A 270 -10.26 8.18 -27.11
CA LEU A 270 -10.71 6.98 -27.84
C LEU A 270 -12.23 6.83 -27.80
N ALA A 271 -12.85 6.95 -26.63
CA ALA A 271 -14.31 6.90 -26.51
C ALA A 271 -15.02 7.95 -27.38
N SER A 272 -14.44 9.15 -27.50
CA SER A 272 -14.97 10.21 -28.38
C SER A 272 -14.78 9.89 -29.86
N VAL A 273 -13.66 9.27 -30.25
CA VAL A 273 -13.37 8.89 -31.64
C VAL A 273 -14.33 7.77 -32.08
N LEU A 274 -14.55 6.77 -31.23
CA LEU A 274 -15.48 5.68 -31.51
C LEU A 274 -16.93 6.17 -31.61
N ASN A 275 -17.36 7.05 -30.71
CA ASN A 275 -18.71 7.61 -30.74
C ASN A 275 -19.01 8.41 -32.02
N ASN A 276 -17.99 8.99 -32.63
CA ASN A 276 -18.12 9.79 -33.85
C ASN A 276 -17.79 9.00 -35.12
N ALA A 277 -17.52 7.70 -35.02
CA ALA A 277 -17.06 6.83 -36.12
C ALA A 277 -15.89 7.45 -36.92
N ALA A 278 -14.97 8.11 -36.22
CA ALA A 278 -13.91 8.92 -36.83
C ALA A 278 -12.60 8.14 -37.09
N LEU A 279 -12.67 6.81 -37.12
CA LEU A 279 -11.52 5.92 -37.36
C LEU A 279 -11.78 5.08 -38.60
N SER A 280 -10.81 5.03 -39.53
CA SER A 280 -10.87 4.13 -40.68
C SER A 280 -10.67 2.67 -40.25
N GLU A 281 -11.13 1.72 -41.06
CA GLU A 281 -10.97 0.28 -40.80
C GLU A 281 -9.50 -0.13 -40.62
N SER A 282 -8.62 0.29 -41.54
CA SER A 282 -7.17 0.06 -41.44
C SER A 282 -6.52 0.73 -40.22
N GLY A 283 -7.02 1.90 -39.83
CA GLY A 283 -6.56 2.61 -38.64
C GLY A 283 -7.01 1.92 -37.35
N ALA A 284 -8.23 1.38 -37.34
CA ALA A 284 -8.77 0.60 -36.23
C ALA A 284 -7.94 -0.68 -36.02
N GLU A 285 -7.67 -1.44 -37.07
CA GLU A 285 -6.83 -2.64 -37.01
C GLU A 285 -5.43 -2.34 -36.44
N SER A 286 -4.82 -1.25 -36.90
CA SER A 286 -3.49 -0.82 -36.44
C SER A 286 -3.49 -0.41 -34.97
N ILE A 287 -4.50 0.34 -34.51
CA ILE A 287 -4.65 0.74 -33.11
C ILE A 287 -4.93 -0.48 -32.21
N VAL A 288 -5.77 -1.42 -32.65
CA VAL A 288 -6.05 -2.68 -31.92
C VAL A 288 -4.76 -3.46 -31.72
N ALA A 289 -3.95 -3.63 -32.76
CA ALA A 289 -2.67 -4.33 -32.69
C ALA A 289 -1.73 -3.66 -31.68
N VAL A 290 -1.55 -2.34 -31.79
CA VAL A 290 -0.71 -1.55 -30.87
C VAL A 290 -1.16 -1.69 -29.42
N LEU A 291 -2.47 -1.60 -29.15
CA LEU A 291 -2.99 -1.69 -27.78
C LEU A 291 -2.83 -3.10 -27.18
N ARG A 292 -2.98 -4.15 -28.00
CA ARG A 292 -2.71 -5.53 -27.59
C ARG A 292 -1.22 -5.74 -27.30
N ASP A 293 -0.35 -5.32 -28.21
CA ASP A 293 1.10 -5.42 -28.05
C ASP A 293 1.59 -4.66 -26.79
N LEU A 294 1.04 -3.46 -26.53
CA LEU A 294 1.33 -2.73 -25.29
C LEU A 294 0.81 -3.46 -24.05
N GLY A 295 -0.38 -4.02 -24.11
CA GLY A 295 -0.94 -4.82 -23.01
C GLY A 295 -0.01 -5.99 -22.65
N ASP A 296 0.52 -6.68 -23.65
CA ASP A 296 1.43 -7.81 -23.46
C ASP A 296 2.79 -7.35 -22.93
N ALA A 297 3.33 -6.25 -23.44
CA ALA A 297 4.57 -5.65 -22.96
C ALA A 297 4.47 -5.19 -21.49
N VAL A 298 3.35 -4.59 -21.11
CA VAL A 298 3.06 -4.19 -19.72
C VAL A 298 2.91 -5.41 -18.81
N ASP A 299 2.35 -6.53 -19.28
CA ASP A 299 2.31 -7.79 -18.52
C ASP A 299 3.71 -8.41 -18.32
N SER A 300 4.57 -8.34 -19.34
CA SER A 300 5.99 -8.72 -19.21
C SER A 300 6.68 -7.87 -18.14
N LEU A 301 6.42 -6.56 -18.11
CA LEU A 301 6.92 -5.66 -17.08
C LEU A 301 6.35 -6.01 -15.69
N ALA A 302 5.05 -6.31 -15.60
CA ALA A 302 4.40 -6.74 -14.37
C ALA A 302 5.02 -8.04 -13.82
N ALA A 303 5.35 -8.98 -14.70
CA ALA A 303 6.06 -10.21 -14.36
C ALA A 303 7.48 -9.91 -13.87
N ALA A 304 8.18 -8.98 -14.51
CA ALA A 304 9.53 -8.55 -14.10
C ALA A 304 9.53 -7.97 -12.68
N VAL A 305 8.61 -7.06 -12.35
CA VAL A 305 8.46 -6.46 -11.02
C VAL A 305 8.13 -7.51 -9.96
N GLY A 306 7.33 -8.52 -10.32
CA GLY A 306 6.96 -9.64 -9.44
C GLY A 306 8.09 -10.66 -9.21
N GLU A 307 9.14 -10.67 -10.03
CA GLU A 307 10.22 -11.64 -9.95
C GLU A 307 11.19 -11.33 -8.78
N ARG A 308 11.41 -12.34 -7.94
CA ARG A 308 12.23 -12.24 -6.72
C ARG A 308 13.71 -12.44 -7.02
N ARG A 309 14.06 -13.27 -8.00
CA ARG A 309 15.45 -13.55 -8.37
C ARG A 309 16.00 -12.47 -9.31
N SER A 310 17.19 -11.94 -9.01
CA SER A 310 17.82 -10.88 -9.82
C SER A 310 17.96 -11.29 -11.29
N ASP A 311 18.57 -12.45 -11.58
CA ASP A 311 18.78 -12.87 -12.97
C ASP A 311 17.47 -13.06 -13.75
N GLY A 312 16.40 -13.48 -13.06
CA GLY A 312 15.08 -13.63 -13.67
C GLY A 312 14.47 -12.28 -13.98
N ARG A 313 14.56 -11.35 -13.03
CA ARG A 313 14.10 -9.97 -13.16
C ARG A 313 14.80 -9.26 -14.31
N ASP A 314 16.12 -9.32 -14.39
CA ASP A 314 16.89 -8.62 -15.44
C ASP A 314 16.55 -9.14 -16.84
N ARG A 315 16.31 -10.46 -16.98
CA ARG A 315 15.83 -11.03 -18.24
C ARG A 315 14.44 -10.52 -18.61
N LEU A 316 13.51 -10.48 -17.65
CA LEU A 316 12.15 -10.02 -17.89
C LEU A 316 12.08 -8.50 -18.16
N ILE A 317 12.91 -7.70 -17.49
CA ILE A 317 13.05 -6.25 -17.77
C ILE A 317 13.55 -6.06 -19.21
N ARG A 318 14.59 -6.78 -19.63
CA ARG A 318 15.09 -6.70 -21.02
C ARG A 318 14.02 -7.09 -22.04
N ARG A 319 13.24 -8.13 -21.74
CA ARG A 319 12.11 -8.55 -22.58
C ARG A 319 11.05 -7.46 -22.68
N ALA A 320 10.58 -6.93 -21.56
CA ALA A 320 9.58 -5.87 -21.53
C ALA A 320 10.07 -4.61 -22.27
N ARG A 321 11.34 -4.23 -22.08
CA ARG A 321 11.95 -3.10 -22.80
C ARG A 321 12.00 -3.34 -24.31
N TYR A 322 12.33 -4.55 -24.75
CA TYR A 322 12.31 -4.91 -26.17
C TYR A 322 10.90 -4.83 -26.75
N GLU A 323 9.89 -5.40 -26.07
CA GLU A 323 8.49 -5.38 -26.50
C GLU A 323 7.93 -3.94 -26.55
N LEU A 324 8.21 -3.11 -25.52
CA LEU A 324 7.85 -1.69 -25.52
C LEU A 324 8.56 -0.90 -26.62
N GLY A 325 9.85 -1.18 -26.83
CA GLY A 325 10.65 -0.54 -27.88
C GLY A 325 10.15 -0.89 -29.28
N ASP A 326 9.78 -2.14 -29.53
CA ASP A 326 9.18 -2.57 -30.80
C ASP A 326 7.90 -1.79 -31.11
N VAL A 327 7.02 -1.63 -30.11
CA VAL A 327 5.83 -0.80 -30.29
C VAL A 327 6.21 0.67 -30.54
N ALA A 328 7.15 1.22 -29.77
CA ALA A 328 7.59 2.59 -29.86
C ALA A 328 8.08 2.97 -31.28
N THR A 329 8.87 2.10 -31.92
CA THR A 329 9.39 2.35 -33.28
C THR A 329 8.30 2.47 -34.34
N ARG A 330 7.11 1.91 -34.09
CA ARG A 330 5.94 1.98 -34.98
C ARG A 330 5.03 3.19 -34.69
N MET A 331 5.31 4.01 -33.67
CA MET A 331 4.44 5.11 -33.23
C MET A 331 4.52 6.36 -34.10
N HIS A 332 4.23 6.19 -35.39
CA HIS A 332 4.10 7.26 -36.37
C HIS A 332 2.78 7.10 -37.14
N PRO A 333 1.95 8.14 -37.33
CA PRO A 333 0.66 8.00 -37.99
C PRO A 333 0.74 7.37 -39.39
N ARG A 334 1.74 7.75 -40.19
CA ARG A 334 1.98 7.17 -41.52
C ARG A 334 2.31 5.67 -41.47
N LEU A 335 3.07 5.22 -40.47
CA LEU A 335 3.44 3.79 -40.33
C LEU A 335 2.24 2.94 -39.89
N LEU A 336 1.26 3.55 -39.22
CA LEU A 336 0.03 2.91 -38.76
C LEU A 336 -1.14 3.13 -39.74
N HIS A 337 -0.86 3.59 -40.96
CA HIS A 337 -1.85 3.86 -42.01
C HIS A 337 -3.02 4.77 -41.57
N ILE A 338 -2.74 5.71 -40.66
CA ILE A 338 -3.72 6.67 -40.15
C ILE A 338 -3.74 7.90 -41.05
N GLN A 339 -4.93 8.27 -41.51
CA GLN A 339 -5.13 9.37 -42.47
C GLN A 339 -5.91 10.57 -41.88
N HIS A 340 -6.63 10.36 -40.78
CA HIS A 340 -7.50 11.38 -40.17
C HIS A 340 -6.89 11.95 -38.89
N LEU A 341 -7.11 13.25 -38.67
CA LEU A 341 -6.60 14.01 -37.52
C LEU A 341 -6.98 13.38 -36.18
N GLU A 342 -8.17 12.79 -36.10
CA GLU A 342 -8.68 12.08 -34.93
C GLU A 342 -7.81 10.88 -34.56
N GLY A 343 -7.42 10.08 -35.56
CA GLY A 343 -6.52 8.95 -35.39
C GLY A 343 -5.08 9.38 -35.11
N GLU A 344 -4.61 10.45 -35.76
CA GLU A 344 -3.26 11.00 -35.51
C GLU A 344 -3.14 11.43 -34.04
N THR A 345 -4.19 12.07 -33.51
CA THR A 345 -4.25 12.45 -32.09
C THR A 345 -4.12 11.24 -31.18
N LEU A 346 -4.72 10.09 -31.51
CA LEU A 346 -4.60 8.87 -30.71
C LEU A 346 -3.16 8.36 -30.65
N VAL A 347 -2.45 8.38 -31.79
CA VAL A 347 -1.02 7.99 -31.83
C VAL A 347 -0.17 8.96 -31.01
N VAL A 348 -0.38 10.26 -31.16
CA VAL A 348 0.34 11.28 -30.38
C VAL A 348 0.13 11.09 -28.88
N LEU A 349 -1.07 10.68 -28.44
CA LEU A 349 -1.37 10.42 -27.03
C LEU A 349 -0.77 9.11 -26.49
N LEU A 350 -0.49 8.13 -27.35
CA LEU A 350 0.18 6.88 -26.95
C LEU A 350 1.69 7.05 -26.75
N ARG A 351 2.32 7.96 -27.49
CA ARG A 351 3.76 8.23 -27.39
C ARG A 351 4.25 8.51 -25.96
N PRO A 352 3.72 9.48 -25.20
CA PRO A 352 4.19 9.74 -23.84
C PRO A 352 3.89 8.56 -22.89
N LEU A 353 2.79 7.83 -23.09
CA LEU A 353 2.51 6.61 -22.33
C LEU A 353 3.61 5.56 -22.51
N ILE A 354 4.11 5.39 -23.73
CA ILE A 354 5.16 4.41 -24.03
C ILE A 354 6.50 4.85 -23.43
N VAL A 355 6.82 6.14 -23.50
CA VAL A 355 8.02 6.71 -22.87
C VAL A 355 7.99 6.46 -21.36
N ASP A 356 6.87 6.78 -20.69
CA ASP A 356 6.73 6.54 -19.25
C ASP A 356 6.88 5.03 -18.89
N LEU A 357 6.35 4.13 -19.72
CA LEU A 357 6.53 2.70 -19.53
C LEU A 357 7.99 2.27 -19.73
N LEU A 358 8.70 2.82 -20.72
CA LEU A 358 10.12 2.57 -20.94
C LEU A 358 10.98 3.07 -19.78
N GLU A 359 10.70 4.27 -19.27
CA GLU A 359 11.35 4.82 -18.07
C GLU A 359 11.15 3.93 -16.84
N SER A 360 9.97 3.32 -16.69
CA SER A 360 9.71 2.38 -15.59
C SER A 360 10.57 1.11 -15.65
N THR A 361 11.22 0.83 -16.80
CA THR A 361 12.23 -0.24 -16.94
C THR A 361 13.64 0.18 -16.50
N GLY A 362 13.82 1.43 -16.05
CA GLY A 362 15.09 2.02 -15.66
C GLY A 362 15.86 2.67 -16.82
N LEU A 363 15.20 3.04 -17.91
CA LEU A 363 15.80 3.89 -18.96
C LEU A 363 15.74 5.36 -18.56
N SER A 364 16.66 6.17 -19.09
CA SER A 364 16.54 7.62 -19.01
C SER A 364 15.43 8.13 -19.94
N HIS A 365 14.94 9.34 -19.68
CA HIS A 365 13.93 9.98 -20.53
C HIS A 365 14.43 10.12 -21.99
N GLU A 366 15.70 10.48 -22.17
CA GLU A 366 16.33 10.63 -23.48
C GLU A 366 16.37 9.27 -24.21
N ASP A 367 16.91 8.23 -23.56
CA ASP A 367 16.98 6.88 -24.16
C ASP A 367 15.58 6.33 -24.49
N ALA A 368 14.59 6.60 -23.66
CA ALA A 368 13.21 6.16 -23.87
C ALA A 368 12.56 6.89 -25.07
N ARG A 369 12.83 8.19 -25.22
CA ARG A 369 12.34 9.01 -26.33
C ARG A 369 12.98 8.62 -27.66
N ASP A 370 14.25 8.22 -27.66
CA ASP A 370 15.00 7.84 -28.86
C ASP A 370 14.42 6.62 -29.60
N PHE A 371 13.57 5.82 -28.94
CA PHE A 371 12.83 4.75 -29.60
C PHE A 371 11.72 5.27 -30.54
N LEU A 372 11.23 6.48 -30.30
CA LEU A 372 10.11 7.04 -31.05
C LEU A 372 10.60 7.70 -32.35
N PRO A 373 9.93 7.46 -33.49
CA PRO A 373 10.23 8.18 -34.72
C PRO A 373 9.88 9.66 -34.60
N ASP A 374 10.64 10.56 -35.22
CA ASP A 374 10.33 11.98 -35.27
C ASP A 374 8.98 12.23 -35.97
N LEU A 375 8.25 13.26 -35.51
CA LEU A 375 7.05 13.74 -36.19
C LEU A 375 7.45 14.93 -37.05
N ASP A 376 7.21 14.84 -38.37
CA ASP A 376 7.47 15.91 -39.35
C ASP A 376 6.59 17.14 -39.15
#